data_AF-A0A965MQ16-F1
#
_entry.id   AF-A0A965MQ16-F1
#
_cell.length_a   1.000
_cell.length_b   1.000
_cell.length_c   1.000
_cell.angle_alpha   90.00
_cell.angle_beta   90.00
_cell.angle_gamma   90.00
#
_symmetry.space_group_name_H-M   'P 1'
#
loop_
_entity.id
_entity.type
_entity.pdbx_description
1 polymer ?
#
loop_
_entity_poly.entity_id
_entity_poly.type
_entity_poly.pdbx_seq_one_letter_code
_entity_poly.pdbx_strand_id
1 'polypeptide(L)'
;MNGNCEHLGPKGCVLGDEKPFSCKLYPLSFNPKSQTFYFDVECPIMPEYVEQLASPKSVASKHLSLMAAGIKKHIKSDPAFLKSNYEIDTGYFELKKLPAQPLKKEVQK
;
A
#
# COMPACT_ATOMS: atom_id res chain seq x y z
N MET A 1 -6.70 15.46 29.18
CA MET A 1 -6.99 15.32 27.74
C MET A 1 -7.66 13.96 27.57
N ASN A 2 -8.96 13.96 27.30
CA ASN A 2 -9.78 12.74 27.25
C ASN A 2 -9.68 12.12 25.86
N GLY A 3 -9.01 10.97 25.74
CA GLY A 3 -8.88 10.19 24.51
C GLY A 3 -10.11 9.35 24.19
N ASN A 4 -11.30 9.97 24.09
CA ASN A 4 -12.50 9.28 23.62
C ASN A 4 -12.62 9.47 22.10
N CYS A 5 -12.31 8.42 21.36
CA CYS A 5 -12.69 8.27 19.96
C CYS A 5 -13.98 7.44 19.94
N GLU A 6 -15.06 7.95 19.36
CA GLU A 6 -16.41 7.34 19.38
C GLU A 6 -16.44 5.90 18.82
N HIS A 7 -15.45 5.54 18.02
CA HIS A 7 -15.28 4.20 17.42
C HIS A 7 -14.34 3.28 18.21
N LEU A 8 -13.75 3.73 19.30
CA LEU A 8 -12.84 2.94 20.14
C LEU A 8 -13.54 2.58 21.44
N GLY A 9 -13.82 1.28 21.63
CA GLY A 9 -14.36 0.77 22.89
C GLY A 9 -13.41 0.99 24.09
N PRO A 10 -13.84 0.72 25.33
CA PRO A 10 -13.13 1.04 26.57
C PRO A 10 -11.74 0.38 26.74
N LYS A 11 -11.37 -0.57 25.87
CA LYS A 11 -10.05 -1.22 25.83
C LYS A 11 -9.11 -0.67 24.76
N GLY A 12 -9.54 0.33 23.98
CA GLY A 12 -8.88 0.69 22.72
C GLY A 12 -9.03 -0.41 21.67
N CYS A 13 -8.77 -0.10 20.40
CA CYS A 13 -8.75 -1.13 19.34
C CYS A 13 -7.46 -1.94 19.49
N VAL A 14 -7.57 -3.24 19.79
CA VAL A 14 -6.49 -4.19 19.49
C VAL A 14 -6.55 -4.41 17.98
N LEU A 15 -5.78 -3.65 17.21
CA LEU A 15 -5.57 -3.93 15.79
C LEU A 15 -4.76 -5.23 15.68
N GLY A 16 -5.45 -6.36 15.72
CA GLY A 16 -4.87 -7.67 15.39
C GLY A 16 -4.46 -7.74 13.91
N ASP A 17 -4.09 -8.93 13.43
CA ASP A 17 -3.73 -9.15 12.01
C ASP A 17 -4.87 -8.82 11.01
N GLU A 18 -6.06 -8.51 11.51
CA GLU A 18 -7.24 -8.03 10.79
C GLU A 18 -7.17 -6.55 10.39
N LYS A 19 -5.98 -5.94 10.32
CA LYS A 19 -5.84 -4.58 9.81
C LYS A 19 -6.51 -4.46 8.42
N PRO A 20 -7.27 -3.38 8.16
CA PRO A 20 -7.79 -3.08 6.84
C PRO A 20 -6.68 -3.14 5.80
N PHE A 21 -7.02 -3.58 4.58
CA PHE A 21 -6.01 -3.72 3.53
C PHE A 21 -5.30 -2.40 3.23
N SER A 22 -6.01 -1.27 3.30
CA SER A 22 -5.44 0.08 3.19
C SER A 22 -4.30 0.33 4.18
N CYS A 23 -4.49 -0.03 5.45
CA CYS A 23 -3.47 0.10 6.49
C CYS A 23 -2.28 -0.84 6.27
N LYS A 24 -2.50 -2.01 5.65
CA LYS A 24 -1.42 -2.93 5.27
C LYS A 24 -0.66 -2.44 4.03
N LEU A 25 -1.32 -1.67 3.17
CA LEU A 25 -0.77 -1.17 1.92
C LEU A 25 0.20 -0.01 2.16
N TYR A 26 -0.10 0.89 3.09
CA TYR A 26 0.78 2.00 3.46
C TYR A 26 2.18 1.50 3.87
N PRO A 27 3.28 2.12 3.38
CA PRO A 27 3.37 3.42 2.68
C PRO A 27 3.22 3.35 1.15
N LEU A 28 2.72 2.24 0.61
CA LEU A 28 2.39 2.15 -0.81
C LEU A 28 1.01 2.74 -1.09
N SER A 29 0.84 3.21 -2.32
CA SER A 29 -0.48 3.47 -2.90
C SER A 29 -0.56 2.85 -4.29
N PHE A 30 -1.74 2.37 -4.69
CA PHE A 30 -1.93 1.68 -5.95
C PHE A 30 -3.01 2.33 -6.80
N ASN A 31 -2.64 2.77 -8.01
CA ASN A 31 -3.58 3.28 -8.98
C ASN A 31 -4.20 2.13 -9.79
N PRO A 32 -5.49 1.80 -9.60
CA PRO A 32 -6.12 0.69 -10.32
C PRO A 32 -6.29 0.96 -11.82
N LYS A 33 -6.40 2.23 -12.24
CA LYS A 33 -6.54 2.60 -13.66
C LYS A 33 -5.24 2.38 -14.43
N SER A 34 -4.11 2.80 -13.87
CA SER A 34 -2.80 2.69 -14.52
C SER A 34 -2.01 1.44 -14.12
N GLN A 35 -2.53 0.64 -13.19
CA GLN A 35 -1.87 -0.50 -12.55
C GLN A 35 -0.46 -0.16 -12.05
N THR A 36 -0.34 0.99 -11.37
CA THR A 36 0.95 1.54 -10.95
C THR A 36 1.01 1.63 -9.44
N PHE A 37 2.10 1.14 -8.85
CA PHE A 37 2.45 1.39 -7.47
C PHE A 37 3.22 2.70 -7.32
N TYR A 38 2.83 3.43 -6.28
CA TYR A 38 3.45 4.63 -5.78
C TYR A 38 3.86 4.40 -4.33
N PHE A 39 4.68 5.31 -3.82
CA PHE A 39 5.20 5.33 -2.48
C PHE A 39 5.08 6.76 -1.94
N ASP A 40 4.64 6.89 -0.70
CA ASP A 40 4.61 8.17 0.01
C ASP A 40 6.04 8.68 0.28
N VAL A 41 6.38 9.83 -0.32
CA VAL A 41 7.74 10.40 -0.24
C VAL A 41 8.09 10.93 1.13
N GLU A 42 7.09 11.23 1.97
CA GLU A 42 7.32 11.71 3.34
C GLU A 42 7.69 10.55 4.28
N CYS A 43 7.47 9.30 3.87
CA CYS A 43 7.83 8.15 4.66
C CYS A 43 9.36 7.97 4.68
N PRO A 44 10.02 8.06 5.86
CA PRO A 44 11.48 8.17 5.97
C PRO A 44 12.22 6.92 5.49
N ILE A 45 11.54 5.78 5.39
CA ILE A 45 12.11 4.53 4.89
C ILE A 45 12.15 4.46 3.37
N MET A 46 11.61 5.45 2.64
CA MET A 46 11.54 5.40 1.17
C MET A 46 12.89 5.12 0.49
N PRO A 47 14.02 5.80 0.84
CA PRO A 47 15.29 5.54 0.16
C PRO A 47 15.75 4.09 0.34
N GLU A 48 15.69 3.58 1.57
CA GLU A 48 16.04 2.20 1.89
C GLU A 48 15.09 1.20 1.21
N TYR A 49 13.79 1.49 1.21
CA TYR A 49 12.80 0.63 0.57
C TYR A 49 13.10 0.50 -0.92
N VAL A 50 13.36 1.62 -1.61
CA VAL A 50 13.69 1.64 -3.04
C VAL A 50 15.00 0.91 -3.33
N GLU A 51 16.04 1.09 -2.51
CA GLU A 51 17.31 0.36 -2.63
C GLU A 51 17.09 -1.15 -2.48
N GLN A 52 16.32 -1.56 -1.48
CA GLN A 52 16.00 -2.96 -1.23
C GLN A 52 15.24 -3.62 -2.39
N LEU A 53 14.51 -2.87 -3.23
CA LEU A 53 13.82 -3.43 -4.40
C LEU A 53 14.79 -4.01 -5.45
N ALA A 54 16.08 -3.66 -5.41
CA ALA A 54 17.09 -4.27 -6.28
C ALA A 54 17.35 -5.76 -5.95
N SER A 55 16.96 -6.22 -4.75
CA SER A 55 17.14 -7.61 -4.33
C SER A 55 15.77 -8.31 -4.17
N PRO A 56 15.51 -9.42 -4.89
CA PRO A 56 14.22 -10.10 -4.82
C PRO A 56 13.94 -10.77 -3.46
N LYS A 57 14.98 -10.98 -2.64
CA LYS A 57 14.88 -11.61 -1.31
C LYS A 57 14.74 -10.59 -0.16
N SER A 58 14.81 -9.29 -0.46
CA SER A 58 14.73 -8.21 0.53
C SER A 58 13.35 -8.13 1.19
N VAL A 59 13.28 -7.38 2.29
CA VAL A 59 12.02 -7.12 2.98
C VAL A 59 11.09 -6.32 2.07
N ALA A 60 11.60 -5.28 1.40
CA ALA A 60 10.81 -4.46 0.48
C ALA A 60 10.23 -5.27 -0.69
N SER A 61 11.02 -6.14 -1.32
CA SER A 61 10.54 -6.95 -2.46
C SER A 61 9.48 -7.96 -2.03
N LYS A 62 9.64 -8.58 -0.86
CA LYS A 62 8.63 -9.47 -0.27
C LYS A 62 7.35 -8.70 0.07
N HIS A 63 7.49 -7.54 0.71
CA HIS A 63 6.37 -6.66 1.03
C HIS A 63 5.58 -6.24 -0.23
N LEU A 64 6.27 -5.73 -1.25
CA LEU A 64 5.66 -5.32 -2.51
C LEU A 64 4.94 -6.49 -3.20
N SER A 65 5.51 -7.69 -3.14
CA SER A 65 4.90 -8.91 -3.70
C SER A 65 3.62 -9.30 -2.96
N LEU A 66 3.62 -9.22 -1.62
CA LEU A 66 2.43 -9.46 -0.79
C LEU A 66 1.33 -8.45 -1.08
N MET A 67 1.67 -7.16 -1.21
CA MET A 67 0.72 -6.12 -1.57
C MET A 67 0.17 -6.31 -2.98
N ALA A 68 1.01 -6.67 -3.95
CA ALA A 68 0.56 -7.00 -5.30
C ALA A 68 -0.42 -8.18 -5.32
N ALA A 69 -0.20 -9.22 -4.50
CA ALA A 69 -1.16 -10.32 -4.35
C ALA A 69 -2.49 -9.86 -3.74
N GLY A 70 -2.44 -9.02 -2.69
CA GLY A 70 -3.63 -8.43 -2.09
C GLY A 70 -4.42 -7.56 -3.06
N ILE A 71 -3.74 -6.73 -3.87
CA ILE A 71 -4.35 -5.94 -4.94
C ILE A 71 -5.03 -6.86 -5.97
N LYS A 72 -4.38 -7.93 -6.43
CA LYS A 72 -4.99 -8.89 -7.38
C LYS A 72 -6.29 -9.48 -6.84
N LYS A 73 -6.39 -9.71 -5.53
CA LYS A 73 -7.64 -10.18 -4.89
C LYS A 73 -8.73 -9.10 -4.97
N HIS A 74 -8.41 -7.87 -4.56
CA HIS A 74 -9.37 -6.75 -4.55
C HIS A 74 -9.79 -6.30 -5.95
N ILE A 75 -8.93 -6.40 -6.97
CA ILE A 75 -9.32 -6.14 -8.37
C ILE A 75 -10.53 -7.01 -8.77
N LYS A 76 -10.60 -8.25 -8.26
CA LYS A 76 -11.69 -9.18 -8.57
C LYS A 76 -12.89 -9.03 -7.64
N SER A 77 -12.64 -8.82 -6.35
CA SER A 77 -13.71 -8.84 -5.34
C SER A 77 -14.31 -7.47 -5.04
N ASP A 78 -13.51 -6.41 -5.10
CA ASP A 78 -13.91 -5.05 -4.72
C ASP A 78 -13.05 -3.99 -5.44
N PRO A 79 -13.28 -3.76 -6.74
CA PRO A 79 -12.55 -2.75 -7.50
C PRO A 79 -12.93 -1.31 -7.07
N ALA A 80 -14.11 -1.11 -6.49
CA ALA A 80 -14.56 0.20 -6.02
C ALA A 80 -13.76 0.67 -4.80
N PHE A 81 -13.43 -0.26 -3.89
CA PHE A 81 -12.50 0.00 -2.79
C PHE A 81 -11.14 0.49 -3.30
N LEU A 82 -10.53 -0.21 -4.28
CA LEU A 82 -9.21 0.19 -4.80
C LEU A 82 -9.21 1.59 -5.42
N LYS A 83 -10.29 1.94 -6.12
CA LYS A 83 -10.47 3.28 -6.68
C LYS A 83 -10.54 4.32 -5.55
N SER A 84 -11.43 4.10 -4.58
CA SER A 84 -11.66 5.02 -3.48
C SER A 84 -10.41 5.19 -2.61
N ASN A 85 -9.70 4.10 -2.34
CA ASN A 85 -8.45 4.13 -1.57
C ASN A 85 -7.39 4.99 -2.27
N TYR A 86 -7.19 4.79 -3.57
CA TYR A 86 -6.23 5.59 -4.32
C TYR A 86 -6.62 7.08 -4.39
N GLU A 87 -7.91 7.38 -4.58
CA GLU A 87 -8.40 8.76 -4.57
C GLU A 87 -8.13 9.46 -3.23
N ILE A 88 -8.38 8.76 -2.12
CA ILE A 88 -8.03 9.23 -0.77
C ILE A 88 -6.52 9.44 -0.67
N ASP A 89 -5.71 8.41 -0.94
CA ASP A 89 -4.25 8.49 -0.80
C ASP A 89 -3.66 9.67 -1.59
N THR A 90 -4.13 9.91 -2.82
CA THR A 90 -3.65 11.04 -3.65
C THR A 90 -4.07 12.42 -3.15
N GLY A 91 -5.09 12.49 -2.29
CA GLY A 91 -5.50 13.73 -1.63
C GLY A 91 -4.75 14.00 -0.32
N TYR A 92 -4.12 12.99 0.27
CA TYR A 92 -3.43 13.08 1.56
C TYR A 92 -1.90 13.00 1.46
N PHE A 93 -1.36 12.24 0.51
CA PHE A 93 0.06 11.93 0.44
C PHE A 93 0.72 12.48 -0.83
N GLU A 94 1.99 12.84 -0.69
CA GLU A 94 2.86 13.13 -1.83
C GLU A 94 3.44 11.81 -2.38
N LEU A 95 2.95 11.39 -3.55
CA LEU A 95 3.19 10.05 -4.08
C LEU A 95 4.21 10.05 -5.22
N LYS A 96 5.28 9.26 -5.07
CA LYS A 96 6.25 8.99 -6.15
C LYS A 96 6.10 7.57 -6.67
N LYS A 97 6.11 7.44 -8.00
CA LYS A 97 6.05 6.15 -8.68
C LYS A 97 7.24 5.27 -8.28
N LEU A 98 6.97 4.01 -7.91
CA LEU A 98 8.02 3.03 -7.65
C LEU A 98 8.75 2.59 -8.94
N PRO A 99 10.05 2.26 -8.87
CA PRO A 99 10.77 1.69 -10.01
C PRO A 99 10.27 0.29 -10.36
N ALA A 100 9.97 -0.54 -9.36
CA ALA A 100 9.40 -1.88 -9.56
C ALA A 100 7.87 -1.82 -9.69
N GLN A 101 7.32 -2.52 -10.69
CA GLN A 101 5.89 -2.51 -11.01
C GLN A 101 5.38 -3.95 -11.23
N PRO A 102 5.18 -4.75 -10.17
CA PRO A 102 4.94 -6.20 -10.26
C PRO A 102 3.62 -6.60 -10.94
N LEU A 103 2.73 -5.64 -11.23
CA LEU A 103 1.46 -5.88 -11.92
C LEU A 103 1.50 -5.46 -13.39
N LYS A 104 2.48 -4.65 -13.80
CA LYS A 104 2.73 -4.41 -15.22
C LYS A 104 3.49 -5.62 -15.72
N LYS A 105 2.94 -6.33 -16.71
CA LYS A 105 3.67 -7.42 -17.38
C LYS A 105 5.06 -6.89 -17.73
N GLU A 106 6.11 -7.53 -17.24
CA GLU A 106 7.44 -7.29 -17.75
C GLU A 106 7.38 -7.53 -19.26
N VAL A 107 7.53 -6.47 -20.05
CA VAL A 107 7.96 -6.64 -21.43
C VAL A 107 9.41 -7.06 -21.32
N GLN A 108 9.64 -8.35 -21.07
CA GLN A 108 10.95 -8.95 -21.29
C GLN A 108 11.19 -8.84 -22.79
N LYS A 109 12.14 -7.99 -23.14
CA LYS A 109 12.67 -7.81 -24.49
C LYS A 109 13.76 -8.84 -24.74
#